data_AF-A0A2E8R5M8-F1
#
_entry.id   AF-A0A2E8R5M8-F1
#
_cell.length_a   1.000
_cell.length_b   1.000
_cell.length_c   1.000
_cell.angle_alpha   90.00
_cell.angle_beta   90.00
_cell.angle_gamma   90.00
#
_symmetry.space_group_name_H-M   'P 1'
#
loop_
_entity.id
_entity.type
_entity.pdbx_description
1 polymer ?
#
loop_
_entity_poly.entity_id
_entity_poly.type
_entity_poly.pdbx_seq_one_letter_code
_entity_poly.pdbx_strand_id
1 'polypeptide(L)'
;MRIKVLIFLLTASFFKTNAQYDDYDEDEYEETYLEPINDKSDEGQKIFVEELLDLAGYILDEIEIYQRLPNHAKVFRVKYDEKSKGGFIFIRWDKKNKENYVANKLIDPGLYYNLKAAKEIMRKQTNKDFFGVEDGALQAPDQEKISTEDLKGLRGLYEEKQEERKLKKQEQENKEKKKTERKEKKEKKKK
;
A
#
# COMPACT_ATOMS: atom_id res chain seq x y z
N MET A 1 -5.16 14.20 -88.03
CA MET A 1 -6.15 14.07 -86.94
C MET A 1 -6.22 12.58 -86.59
N ARG A 2 -6.01 12.05 -85.38
CA ARG A 2 -5.67 12.58 -84.05
C ARG A 2 -4.73 11.53 -83.41
N ILE A 3 -3.66 12.02 -82.80
CA ILE A 3 -2.75 11.31 -81.90
C ILE A 3 -3.33 11.35 -80.48
N LYS A 4 -3.10 10.26 -79.71
CA LYS A 4 -2.93 10.15 -78.24
C LYS A 4 -3.04 8.64 -77.91
N VAL A 5 -1.96 7.86 -77.74
CA VAL A 5 -0.95 7.84 -76.66
C VAL A 5 -1.60 7.87 -75.28
N LEU A 6 -1.63 6.73 -74.57
CA LEU A 6 -0.69 6.45 -73.47
C LEU A 6 -1.01 5.09 -72.82
N ILE A 7 -0.06 4.16 -72.95
CA ILE A 7 0.13 2.98 -72.11
C ILE A 7 0.74 3.47 -70.79
N PHE A 8 0.09 3.24 -69.64
CA PHE A 8 0.72 2.97 -68.35
C PHE A 8 -0.36 2.80 -67.28
N LEU A 9 -0.52 1.61 -66.71
CA LEU A 9 -0.96 1.50 -65.32
C LEU A 9 -0.13 0.40 -64.65
N LEU A 10 1.02 0.90 -64.22
CA LEU A 10 2.01 0.26 -63.37
C LEU A 10 1.33 -0.30 -62.12
N THR A 11 1.74 -1.52 -61.79
CA THR A 11 1.64 -2.19 -60.49
C THR A 11 1.65 -1.20 -59.31
N ALA A 12 0.49 -0.94 -58.71
CA ALA A 12 0.38 -0.30 -57.40
C ALA A 12 0.48 -1.39 -56.33
N SER A 13 1.71 -1.53 -55.85
CA SER A 13 2.17 -2.04 -54.57
C SER A 13 1.07 -2.19 -53.51
N PHE A 14 0.99 -3.39 -52.93
CA PHE A 14 0.39 -3.66 -51.63
C PHE A 14 1.06 -2.78 -50.57
N PHE A 15 0.52 -1.59 -50.31
CA PHE A 15 0.71 -0.92 -49.03
C PHE A 15 -0.37 -1.44 -48.09
N LYS A 16 -0.06 -2.50 -47.36
CA LYS A 16 -0.74 -2.79 -46.09
C LYS A 16 -0.35 -1.69 -45.11
N THR A 17 -1.16 -0.63 -45.04
CA THR A 17 -1.20 0.19 -43.83
C THR A 17 -1.82 -0.69 -42.76
N ASN A 18 -0.99 -1.23 -41.87
CA ASN A 18 -1.45 -1.74 -40.58
C ASN A 18 -2.00 -0.53 -39.81
N ALA A 19 -3.28 -0.22 -40.04
CA ALA A 19 -4.05 0.58 -39.10
C ALA A 19 -4.20 -0.30 -37.86
N GLN A 20 -3.35 -0.04 -36.88
CA GLN A 20 -3.50 -0.56 -35.54
C GLN A 20 -4.84 -0.04 -35.05
N TYR A 21 -5.81 -0.95 -34.89
CA TYR A 21 -7.06 -0.69 -34.20
C TYR A 21 -6.66 -0.32 -32.77
N ASP A 22 -6.66 0.96 -32.46
CA ASP A 22 -6.63 1.42 -31.08
C ASP A 22 -8.01 1.11 -30.51
N ASP A 23 -8.06 0.01 -29.76
CA ASP A 23 -9.18 -0.39 -28.91
C ASP A 23 -9.23 0.60 -27.74
N TYR A 24 -9.84 1.75 -27.99
CA TYR A 24 -10.21 2.69 -26.94
C TYR A 24 -11.42 2.08 -26.22
N ASP A 25 -11.16 1.33 -25.16
CA ASP A 25 -12.15 1.02 -24.12
C ASP A 25 -12.66 2.38 -23.59
N GLU A 26 -13.80 2.81 -24.12
CA GLU A 26 -14.55 3.98 -23.68
C GLU A 26 -15.25 3.61 -22.36
N ASP A 27 -14.45 3.50 -21.29
CA ASP A 27 -14.93 3.27 -19.94
C ASP A 27 -15.69 4.54 -19.46
N GLU A 28 -16.99 4.36 -19.26
CA GLU A 28 -17.96 5.27 -18.67
C GLU A 28 -17.37 5.97 -17.42
N TYR A 29 -17.26 7.30 -17.47
CA TYR A 29 -16.64 8.13 -16.42
C TYR A 29 -17.52 8.19 -15.16
N GLU A 30 -17.46 7.14 -14.35
CA GLU A 30 -17.76 7.24 -12.92
C GLU A 30 -16.52 7.90 -12.28
N GLU A 31 -16.65 9.13 -11.75
CA GLU A 31 -15.62 9.83 -10.96
C GLU A 31 -15.34 9.05 -9.66
N THR A 32 -14.70 7.89 -9.80
CA THR A 32 -14.17 7.10 -8.71
C THR A 32 -12.80 7.68 -8.39
N TYR A 33 -12.63 8.19 -7.17
CA TYR A 33 -11.31 8.59 -6.68
C TYR A 33 -10.41 7.34 -6.64
N LEU A 34 -9.51 7.21 -7.62
CA LEU A 34 -8.58 6.09 -7.70
C LEU A 34 -7.33 6.39 -6.89
N GLU A 35 -6.97 5.49 -5.99
CA GLU A 35 -5.66 5.55 -5.32
C GLU A 35 -4.53 5.41 -6.35
N PRO A 36 -3.34 5.98 -6.12
CA PRO A 36 -2.22 5.91 -7.06
C PRO A 36 -1.83 4.47 -7.45
N ILE A 37 -2.00 3.51 -6.54
CA ILE A 37 -1.79 2.08 -6.81
C ILE A 37 -2.78 1.51 -7.83
N ASN A 38 -4.00 2.05 -7.92
CA ASN A 38 -5.07 1.58 -8.79
C ASN A 38 -5.32 2.49 -10.00
N ASP A 39 -4.53 3.56 -10.15
CA ASP A 39 -4.66 4.47 -11.28
C ASP A 39 -3.64 4.15 -12.38
N LYS A 40 -4.15 3.64 -13.51
CA LYS A 40 -3.36 3.30 -14.73
C LYS A 40 -2.95 4.53 -15.56
N SER A 41 -3.42 5.72 -15.20
CA SER A 41 -3.13 6.99 -15.88
C SER A 41 -1.64 7.34 -15.79
N ASP A 42 -1.22 8.36 -16.54
CA ASP A 42 0.16 8.84 -16.47
C ASP A 42 0.47 9.49 -15.13
N GLU A 43 -0.49 10.26 -14.63
CA GLU A 43 -0.38 11.02 -13.39
C GLU A 43 -0.47 10.09 -12.18
N GLY A 44 -1.44 9.16 -12.16
CA GLY A 44 -1.54 8.14 -11.13
C GLY A 44 -0.30 7.26 -11.02
N GLN A 45 0.24 6.81 -12.15
CA GLN A 45 1.48 6.02 -12.15
C GLN A 45 2.70 6.85 -11.74
N LYS A 46 2.72 8.14 -12.02
CA LYS A 46 3.78 9.04 -11.57
C LYS A 46 3.71 9.19 -10.04
N ILE A 47 2.55 9.53 -9.51
CA ILE A 47 2.30 9.63 -8.05
C ILE A 47 2.64 8.32 -7.36
N PHE A 48 2.26 7.17 -7.95
CA PHE A 48 2.64 5.85 -7.43
C PHE A 48 4.15 5.67 -7.29
N VAL A 49 4.96 6.17 -8.23
CA VAL A 49 6.43 6.10 -8.15
C VAL A 49 6.98 7.10 -7.13
N GLU A 50 6.40 8.29 -7.04
CA GLU A 50 6.77 9.32 -6.05
C GLU A 50 6.57 8.79 -4.62
N GLU A 51 5.38 8.27 -4.30
CA GLU A 51 5.06 7.68 -3.00
C GLU A 51 5.94 6.47 -2.66
N LEU A 52 6.22 5.62 -3.66
CA LEU A 52 7.07 4.45 -3.48
C LEU A 52 8.52 4.84 -3.11
N LEU A 53 9.05 5.91 -3.71
CA LEU A 53 10.39 6.42 -3.42
C LEU A 53 10.46 7.11 -2.05
N ASP A 54 9.46 7.91 -1.71
CA ASP A 54 9.35 8.55 -0.40
C ASP A 54 9.28 7.50 0.73
N LEU A 55 8.44 6.48 0.56
CA LEU A 55 8.34 5.38 1.51
C LEU A 55 9.64 4.56 1.62
N ALA A 56 10.42 4.48 0.55
CA ALA A 56 11.73 3.85 0.54
C ALA A 56 12.84 4.74 1.14
N GLY A 57 12.52 5.98 1.53
CA GLY A 57 13.43 6.93 2.17
C GLY A 57 14.30 7.72 1.21
N TYR A 58 13.94 7.78 -0.07
CA TYR A 58 14.64 8.57 -1.08
C TYR A 58 13.99 9.94 -1.26
N ILE A 59 14.81 10.98 -1.35
CA ILE A 59 14.32 12.33 -1.70
C ILE A 59 14.33 12.45 -3.22
N LEU A 60 13.15 12.58 -3.82
CA LEU A 60 13.00 12.69 -5.26
C LEU A 60 13.36 14.11 -5.73
N ASP A 61 14.33 14.20 -6.64
CA ASP A 61 14.72 15.47 -7.28
C ASP A 61 13.94 15.67 -8.59
N GLU A 62 13.87 14.63 -9.42
CA GLU A 62 13.25 14.68 -10.74
C GLU A 62 12.67 13.31 -11.12
N ILE A 63 11.47 13.32 -11.69
CA ILE A 63 10.82 12.15 -12.27
C ILE A 63 10.27 12.50 -13.65
N GLU A 64 10.57 11.65 -14.61
CA GLU A 64 10.03 11.77 -15.96
C GLU A 64 9.67 10.40 -16.54
N ILE A 65 8.69 10.38 -17.44
CA ILE A 65 8.38 9.20 -18.24
C ILE A 65 9.44 9.12 -19.35
N TYR A 66 10.39 8.20 -19.19
CA TYR A 66 11.42 7.95 -20.18
C TYR A 66 10.86 7.21 -21.41
N GLN A 67 9.99 6.23 -21.17
CA GLN A 67 9.37 5.45 -22.24
C GLN A 67 7.96 4.99 -21.86
N ARG A 68 7.03 5.10 -22.81
CA ARG A 68 5.70 4.47 -22.74
C ARG A 68 5.71 3.14 -23.48
N LEU A 69 5.08 2.14 -22.89
CA LEU A 69 4.99 0.79 -23.42
C LEU A 69 3.51 0.35 -23.49
N PRO A 70 3.19 -0.65 -24.32
CA PRO A 70 1.83 -1.21 -24.39
C PRO A 70 1.33 -1.72 -23.03
N ASN A 71 0.01 -1.81 -22.87
CA ASN A 71 -0.65 -2.26 -21.64
C ASN A 71 -0.33 -1.40 -20.39
N HIS A 72 -0.38 -0.07 -20.54
CA HIS A 72 -0.16 0.90 -19.44
C HIS A 72 1.15 0.63 -18.67
N ALA A 73 2.19 0.21 -19.40
CA ALA A 73 3.51 -0.02 -18.83
C ALA A 73 4.41 1.19 -19.16
N LYS A 74 5.25 1.60 -18.21
CA LYS A 74 6.06 2.81 -18.34
C LYS A 74 7.40 2.65 -17.66
N VAL A 75 8.45 3.15 -18.29
CA VAL A 75 9.77 3.29 -17.68
C VAL A 75 9.91 4.74 -17.23
N PHE A 76 10.09 4.93 -15.93
CA PHE A 76 10.36 6.23 -15.32
C PHE A 76 11.86 6.39 -15.13
N ARG A 77 12.40 7.54 -15.55
CA ARG A 77 13.75 7.96 -15.16
C ARG A 77 13.60 8.82 -13.91
N VAL A 78 14.25 8.40 -12.83
CA VAL A 78 14.21 9.10 -11.55
C VAL A 78 15.60 9.54 -11.15
N LYS A 79 15.69 10.74 -10.58
CA LYS A 79 16.88 11.26 -9.90
C LYS A 79 16.53 11.50 -8.44
N TYR A 80 17.41 11.08 -7.55
CA TYR A 80 17.18 11.13 -6.11
C TYR A 80 18.48 11.39 -5.32
N ASP A 81 18.31 11.89 -4.10
CA ASP A 81 19.34 12.14 -3.07
C ASP A 81 20.42 13.18 -3.43
N GLU A 82 20.07 14.33 -4.04
CA GLU A 82 20.90 15.55 -4.26
C GLU A 82 22.28 15.37 -4.98
N LYS A 83 22.81 14.15 -5.07
CA LYS A 83 24.16 13.74 -5.48
C LYS A 83 24.13 12.88 -6.74
N SER A 84 23.21 13.19 -7.65
CA SER A 84 23.19 12.60 -9.00
C SER A 84 22.99 11.08 -9.02
N LYS A 85 22.40 10.49 -7.96
CA LYS A 85 21.96 9.10 -8.02
C LYS A 85 20.64 9.08 -8.79
N GLY A 86 20.52 8.12 -9.67
CA GLY A 86 19.35 8.00 -10.51
C GLY A 86 19.23 6.60 -11.05
N GLY A 87 18.02 6.25 -11.46
CA GLY A 87 17.71 4.91 -11.91
C GLY A 87 16.51 4.92 -12.83
N PHE A 88 16.26 3.75 -13.40
CA PHE A 88 15.04 3.49 -14.13
C PHE A 88 14.12 2.64 -13.27
N ILE A 89 12.87 3.08 -13.11
CA ILE A 89 11.83 2.31 -12.44
C ILE A 89 10.84 1.86 -13.51
N PHE A 90 10.66 0.55 -13.63
CA PHE A 90 9.73 0.00 -14.60
C PHE A 90 8.40 -0.30 -13.93
N ILE A 91 7.35 0.44 -14.28
CA ILE A 91 5.99 0.22 -13.79
C ILE A 91 5.17 -0.51 -14.85
N ARG A 92 4.36 -1.46 -14.39
CA ARG A 92 3.41 -2.20 -15.21
C ARG A 92 2.04 -2.24 -14.53
N TRP A 93 1.01 -2.36 -15.36
CA TRP A 93 -0.35 -2.56 -14.90
C TRP A 93 -0.69 -4.05 -14.85
N ASP A 94 -1.15 -4.54 -13.71
CA ASP A 94 -1.76 -5.85 -13.58
C ASP A 94 -3.27 -5.76 -13.86
N LYS A 95 -3.69 -6.23 -15.04
CA LYS A 95 -5.11 -6.21 -15.44
C LYS A 95 -6.00 -7.04 -14.53
N LYS A 96 -5.48 -8.10 -13.90
CA LYS A 96 -6.27 -9.01 -13.07
C LYS A 96 -6.60 -8.39 -11.72
N ASN A 97 -5.57 -7.80 -11.10
CA ASN A 97 -5.67 -7.21 -9.77
C ASN A 97 -6.00 -5.71 -9.81
N LYS A 98 -5.98 -5.10 -11.00
CA LYS A 98 -6.17 -3.66 -11.23
C LYS A 98 -5.20 -2.81 -10.40
N GLU A 99 -3.92 -3.19 -10.39
CA GLU A 99 -2.88 -2.49 -9.63
C GLU A 99 -1.61 -2.21 -10.45
N ASN A 100 -0.92 -1.14 -10.09
CA ASN A 100 0.42 -0.81 -10.53
C ASN A 100 1.46 -1.64 -9.77
N TYR A 101 2.50 -2.11 -10.48
CA TYR A 101 3.60 -2.83 -9.85
C TYR A 101 4.95 -2.54 -10.49
N VAL A 102 5.98 -2.63 -9.67
CA VAL A 102 7.38 -2.50 -10.08
C VAL A 102 7.86 -3.81 -10.71
N ALA A 103 8.27 -3.74 -11.97
CA ALA A 103 8.83 -4.84 -12.72
C ALA A 103 10.36 -4.90 -12.56
N ASN A 104 10.87 -6.08 -12.19
CA ASN A 104 12.28 -6.32 -11.85
C ASN A 104 13.28 -6.24 -13.04
N LYS A 105 12.85 -5.82 -14.23
CA LYS A 105 13.63 -6.06 -15.46
C LYS A 105 14.71 -5.00 -15.76
N LEU A 106 14.70 -3.85 -15.07
CA LEU A 106 15.57 -2.71 -15.39
C LEU A 106 16.04 -1.91 -14.17
N ILE A 107 16.03 -2.52 -12.98
CA ILE A 107 16.32 -1.82 -11.71
C ILE A 107 17.67 -2.30 -11.19
N ASP A 108 18.46 -1.39 -10.62
CA ASP A 108 19.63 -1.75 -9.83
C ASP A 108 19.21 -2.73 -8.70
N PRO A 109 19.88 -3.88 -8.51
CA PRO A 109 19.44 -4.91 -7.57
C PRO A 109 19.17 -4.38 -6.14
N GLY A 110 19.97 -3.42 -5.67
CA GLY A 110 19.77 -2.82 -4.34
C GLY A 110 18.49 -1.99 -4.24
N LEU A 111 18.19 -1.22 -5.29
CA LEU A 111 16.95 -0.45 -5.39
C LEU A 111 15.73 -1.37 -5.53
N TYR A 112 15.83 -2.45 -6.30
CA TYR A 112 14.73 -3.40 -6.46
C TYR A 112 14.24 -4.02 -5.15
N TYR A 113 15.14 -4.49 -4.29
CA TYR A 113 14.75 -5.10 -3.02
C TYR A 113 14.10 -4.10 -2.06
N ASN A 114 14.58 -2.86 -2.06
CA ASN A 114 13.99 -1.78 -1.26
C ASN A 114 12.59 -1.41 -1.76
N LEU A 115 12.40 -1.26 -3.07
CA LEU A 115 11.10 -0.96 -3.67
C LEU A 115 10.10 -2.12 -3.50
N LYS A 116 10.57 -3.38 -3.53
CA LYS A 116 9.75 -4.55 -3.25
C LYS A 116 9.28 -4.59 -1.80
N ALA A 117 10.16 -4.26 -0.85
CA ALA A 117 9.81 -4.14 0.56
C ALA A 117 8.82 -3.00 0.79
N ALA A 118 9.05 -1.85 0.17
CA ALA A 118 8.16 -0.69 0.21
C ALA A 118 6.76 -1.02 -0.34
N LYS A 119 6.66 -1.68 -1.50
CA LYS A 119 5.38 -2.13 -2.06
C LYS A 119 4.62 -3.03 -1.09
N GLU A 120 5.29 -3.94 -0.39
CA GLU A 120 4.64 -4.83 0.57
C GLU A 120 4.20 -4.09 1.86
N ILE A 121 4.89 -3.02 2.24
CA ILE A 121 4.46 -2.12 3.32
C ILE A 121 3.22 -1.33 2.89
N MET A 122 3.21 -0.74 1.68
CA MET A 122 2.04 -0.05 1.13
C MET A 122 0.84 -1.00 1.05
N ARG A 123 1.03 -2.22 0.53
CA ARG A 123 -0.03 -3.24 0.47
C ARG A 123 -0.60 -3.56 1.86
N LYS A 124 0.22 -3.56 2.90
CA LYS A 124 -0.23 -3.78 4.29
C LYS A 124 -0.95 -2.57 4.86
N GLN A 125 -0.55 -1.35 4.47
CA GLN A 125 -1.21 -0.10 4.85
C GLN A 125 -2.56 0.04 4.12
N THR A 126 -2.62 -0.16 2.81
CA THR A 126 -3.86 -0.17 2.02
C THR A 126 -4.83 -1.27 2.46
N ASN A 127 -4.35 -2.44 2.92
CA ASN A 127 -5.22 -3.48 3.48
C ASN A 127 -5.55 -3.29 4.97
N LYS A 128 -4.91 -2.34 5.66
CA LYS A 128 -5.19 -1.99 7.06
C LYS A 128 -5.12 -0.48 7.23
N ASP A 129 -6.23 0.19 6.96
CA ASP A 129 -6.36 1.64 7.08
C ASP A 129 -5.98 2.17 8.46
N PHE A 130 -6.12 1.37 9.54
CA PHE A 130 -5.70 1.72 10.89
C PHE A 130 -5.29 0.49 11.69
N PHE A 131 -4.26 0.62 12.52
CA PHE A 131 -3.99 -0.35 13.58
C PHE A 131 -4.94 -0.09 14.74
N GLY A 132 -5.90 -0.98 14.94
CA GLY A 132 -6.79 -0.95 16.10
C GLY A 132 -6.12 -1.53 17.34
N VAL A 133 -6.65 -1.22 18.53
CA VAL A 133 -6.30 -1.93 19.78
C VAL A 133 -6.53 -3.45 19.63
N GLU A 134 -7.42 -3.81 18.70
CA GLU A 134 -7.77 -5.18 18.37
C GLU A 134 -6.73 -5.92 17.50
N ASP A 135 -5.78 -5.23 16.88
CA ASP A 135 -4.79 -5.85 16.00
C ASP A 135 -3.66 -6.55 16.77
N GLY A 136 -3.14 -7.63 16.17
CA GLY A 136 -1.91 -8.28 16.63
C GLY A 136 -0.69 -7.41 16.35
N ALA A 137 0.21 -7.32 17.33
CA ALA A 137 1.48 -6.63 17.15
C ALA A 137 2.32 -7.26 16.02
N LEU A 138 3.19 -6.46 15.40
CA LEU A 138 4.17 -6.95 14.42
C LEU A 138 5.09 -7.96 15.11
N GLN A 139 5.12 -9.19 14.60
CA GLN A 139 5.95 -10.28 15.11
C GLN A 139 7.20 -10.46 14.24
N ALA A 140 8.33 -10.74 14.90
CA ALA A 140 9.58 -11.00 14.22
C ALA A 140 9.49 -12.33 13.41
N PRO A 141 10.24 -12.47 12.30
CA PRO A 141 10.08 -13.61 11.39
C PRO A 141 10.48 -14.96 11.99
N ASP A 142 11.26 -14.95 13.07
CA ASP A 142 11.71 -16.10 13.85
C ASP A 142 10.74 -16.48 14.99
N GLN A 143 9.69 -15.69 15.22
CA GLN A 143 8.67 -15.95 16.22
C GLN A 143 7.52 -16.79 15.65
N GLU A 144 6.96 -17.66 16.50
CA GLU A 144 5.75 -18.40 16.17
C GLU A 144 4.56 -17.44 16.06
N LYS A 145 3.89 -17.45 14.89
CA LYS A 145 2.81 -16.51 14.60
C LYS A 145 1.59 -16.78 15.45
N ILE A 146 1.29 -15.85 16.35
CA ILE A 146 0.05 -15.88 17.14
C ILE A 146 -1.15 -15.69 16.20
N SER A 147 -2.13 -16.59 16.26
CA SER A 147 -3.35 -16.49 15.46
C SER A 147 -4.34 -15.47 16.05
N THR A 148 -5.33 -15.07 15.25
CA THR A 148 -6.41 -14.17 15.71
C THR A 148 -7.24 -14.78 16.83
N GLU A 149 -7.39 -16.10 16.85
CA GLU A 149 -8.15 -16.83 17.87
C GLU A 149 -7.38 -16.88 19.19
N ASP A 150 -6.06 -17.10 19.12
CA ASP A 150 -5.18 -17.05 20.29
C ASP A 150 -5.17 -15.66 20.93
N LEU A 151 -5.11 -14.59 20.12
CA LEU A 151 -5.17 -13.21 20.62
C LEU A 151 -6.46 -12.92 21.38
N LYS A 152 -7.60 -13.38 20.84
CA LYS A 152 -8.91 -13.21 21.48
C LYS A 152 -8.97 -13.95 22.82
N GLY A 153 -8.44 -15.18 22.88
CA GLY A 153 -8.34 -15.95 24.12
C GLY A 153 -7.46 -15.27 25.17
N LEU A 154 -6.27 -14.79 24.77
CA LEU A 154 -5.33 -14.09 25.65
C LEU A 154 -5.91 -12.79 26.21
N ARG A 155 -6.68 -12.04 25.41
CA ARG A 155 -7.39 -10.83 25.86
C ARG A 155 -8.45 -11.15 26.91
N GLY A 156 -9.29 -12.15 26.65
CA GLY A 156 -10.32 -12.56 27.61
C GLY A 156 -9.72 -12.95 28.97
N LEU A 157 -8.63 -13.73 28.96
CA LEU A 157 -7.90 -14.11 30.18
C LEU A 157 -7.31 -12.88 30.91
N TYR A 158 -6.83 -11.89 30.16
CA TYR A 158 -6.30 -10.67 30.75
C TYR A 158 -7.40 -9.83 31.42
N GLU A 159 -8.52 -9.64 30.74
CA GLU A 159 -9.68 -8.90 31.26
C GLU A 159 -10.21 -9.54 32.55
N GLU A 160 -10.44 -10.85 32.55
CA GLU A 160 -10.87 -11.60 33.72
C GLU A 160 -9.93 -11.38 34.91
N LYS A 161 -8.61 -11.41 34.65
CA LYS A 161 -7.59 -11.16 35.68
C LYS A 161 -7.61 -9.72 36.19
N GLN A 162 -7.92 -8.73 35.35
CA GLN A 162 -8.06 -7.34 35.79
C GLN A 162 -9.32 -7.14 36.64
N GLU A 163 -10.43 -7.78 36.27
CA GLU A 163 -11.66 -7.75 37.06
C GLU A 163 -11.45 -8.41 38.43
N GLU A 164 -10.81 -9.57 38.49
CA GLU A 164 -10.48 -10.25 39.74
C GLU A 164 -9.62 -9.37 40.66
N ARG A 165 -8.65 -8.64 40.09
CA ARG A 165 -7.83 -7.67 40.83
C ARG A 165 -8.64 -6.51 41.38
N LYS A 166 -9.59 -5.97 40.61
CA LYS A 166 -10.47 -4.89 41.07
C LYS A 166 -11.38 -5.36 42.21
N LEU A 167 -11.93 -6.56 42.09
CA LEU A 167 -12.79 -7.16 43.12
C LEU A 167 -12.03 -7.36 44.44
N LYS A 168 -10.81 -7.91 44.37
CA LYS A 168 -9.94 -8.06 45.54
C LYS A 168 -9.59 -6.73 46.22
N LYS A 169 -9.34 -5.68 45.43
CA LYS A 169 -9.09 -4.32 45.97
C LYS A 169 -10.33 -3.77 46.67
N GLN A 170 -11.50 -3.88 46.05
CA GLN A 170 -12.76 -3.43 46.66
C GLN A 170 -13.08 -4.19 47.95
N GLU A 171 -12.83 -5.51 47.99
CA GLU A 171 -12.99 -6.28 49.22
C GLU A 171 -12.04 -5.84 50.33
N GLN A 172 -10.78 -5.53 49.99
CA GLN A 172 -9.80 -5.03 50.94
C GLN A 172 -10.22 -3.67 51.50
N GLU A 173 -10.59 -2.73 50.63
CA GLU A 173 -11.09 -1.41 51.03
C GLU A 173 -12.33 -1.50 51.91
N ASN A 174 -13.28 -2.41 51.57
CA ASN A 174 -14.47 -2.64 52.38
C ASN A 174 -14.15 -3.28 53.73
N LYS A 175 -13.17 -4.19 53.80
CA LYS A 175 -12.67 -4.77 55.05
C LYS A 175 -11.99 -3.71 55.92
N GLU A 176 -11.24 -2.80 55.31
CA GLU A 176 -10.59 -1.69 56.01
C GLU A 176 -11.63 -0.70 56.55
N LYS A 177 -12.57 -0.21 55.73
CA LYS A 177 -13.67 0.67 56.17
C LYS A 177 -14.44 0.09 57.34
N LYS A 178 -14.81 -1.20 57.29
CA LYS A 178 -15.48 -1.90 58.41
C LYS A 178 -14.61 -1.97 59.67
N LYS A 179 -13.28 -2.10 59.56
CA LYS A 179 -12.37 -2.07 60.71
C LYS A 179 -12.29 -0.67 61.31
N THR A 180 -12.24 0.38 60.49
CA THR A 180 -12.19 1.79 60.92
C THR A 180 -13.49 2.17 61.65
N GLU A 181 -14.65 1.86 61.06
CA GLU A 181 -15.97 2.10 61.70
C GLU A 181 -16.13 1.37 63.05
N ARG A 182 -15.62 0.13 63.16
CA ARG A 182 -15.63 -0.63 64.41
C ARG A 182 -14.73 -0.01 65.48
N LYS A 183 -13.59 0.58 65.10
CA LYS A 183 -12.70 1.31 66.02
C LYS A 183 -13.37 2.60 66.50
N GLU A 184 -13.93 3.39 65.59
CA GLU A 184 -14.67 4.63 65.92
C GLU A 184 -15.85 4.38 66.86
N LYS A 185 -16.65 3.32 66.60
CA LYS A 185 -17.76 2.94 67.50
C LYS A 185 -17.30 2.50 68.89
N LYS A 186 -16.10 1.93 69.03
CA LYS A 186 -15.51 1.54 70.33
C LYS A 186 -14.96 2.75 71.08
N GLU A 187 -14.37 3.72 70.38
CA GLU A 187 -13.90 4.98 70.99
C GLU A 187 -15.07 5.84 71.49
N LYS A 188 -16.15 5.93 70.72
CA LYS A 188 -17.39 6.63 71.14
C LYS A 188 -18.09 6.01 72.35
N LYS A 189 -17.84 4.73 72.66
CA LYS A 189 -18.38 4.04 73.86
C LYS A 189 -17.49 4.15 75.10
N LYS A 190 -16.26 4.66 74.96
CA LYS A 190 -15.30 4.85 76.07
C LYS A 190 -15.26 6.29 76.61
N LYS A 191 -15.90 7.24 75.91
CA LYS A 191 -16.28 8.56 76.41
C LYS A 191 -17.69 8.47 77.01
#